data_AF-A0A1J5FJ78-F1
#
_entry.id   AF-A0A1J5FJ78-F1
#
_cell.length_a   1.000
_cell.length_b   1.000
_cell.length_c   1.000
_cell.angle_alpha   90.00
_cell.angle_beta   90.00
_cell.angle_gamma   90.00
#
_symmetry.space_group_name_H-M   'P 1'
#
loop_
_entity.id
_entity.type
_entity.pdbx_description
1 polymer ?
#
loop_
_entity_poly.entity_id
_entity_poly.type
_entity_poly.pdbx_seq_one_letter_code
_entity_poly.pdbx_strand_id
1 'polypeptide(L)'
;MLKTLIILIFCTTFVNASLLESIDAADKLKLSQQRYWHLLLHMVDGKSEIDDGRFFFAPNGKSNPKNELNATLGALYNEVVFDDNSTACRFPARKAWLQEKLSIHDFPTVECSEYDKILQRVNPKSATLVFPSAHINSPASMFGHTFLRINSAYKSKLLSYAINYAANANPDDTNAVVFAVKGLFGGYFGKYSLLPYYDKLKEYRDTENRDIWEYDLNLDEEEVLKMFRHVWELNGTSSYYYFFTENCSYNMLWFIEAARPSVHLREHFHFEVIPLETVHAAKIEGILDTTNYRASKRSILLKYEKLIQEKYIHMPRDLVSTQLQLKDIVDDENISLQQKQYILEASTEFLEYSFSKNDMNKEEYLELFHNITKQRAALGQGKKLDIKTPPNPLYSHRAIKTTAGFGVREGETIGFLGIRPAYHDLEDSNYGFLRGTQIEFLNLEFSYSKEELKIEDATILSIVSLAQRSEFFNSFSWRTKFGFDRNYVNDKTNFIGTLGFGYSWGNELAYVYIMADPLFYMENRPVSAIGGSIGLAFDRYTFMSTNIEATKRFYDTGREQYLGHATQSFRLSQNFQLKFKFDYIQKYYLDKQESEETYKAMLNYYF
;
A
#
# COMPACT_ATOMS: atom_id res chain seq x y z
N MET A 1 -29.17 -58.91 -15.61
CA MET A 1 -27.72 -58.89 -15.36
C MET A 1 -26.89 -58.62 -16.62
N LEU A 2 -27.01 -59.41 -17.71
CA LEU A 2 -26.15 -59.22 -18.89
C LEU A 2 -26.34 -57.87 -19.62
N LYS A 3 -27.58 -57.37 -19.76
CA LYS A 3 -27.84 -56.03 -20.32
C LYS A 3 -27.28 -54.89 -19.46
N THR A 4 -27.38 -55.01 -18.14
CA THR A 4 -26.84 -54.03 -17.19
C THR A 4 -25.31 -54.02 -17.22
N LEU A 5 -24.68 -55.20 -17.35
CA LEU A 5 -23.23 -55.36 -17.46
C LEU A 5 -22.69 -54.80 -18.79
N ILE A 6 -23.38 -55.03 -19.91
CA ILE A 6 -23.00 -54.52 -21.24
C ILE A 6 -23.12 -52.98 -21.29
N ILE A 7 -24.16 -52.40 -20.67
CA ILE A 7 -24.32 -50.94 -20.59
C ILE A 7 -23.25 -50.31 -19.70
N LEU A 8 -22.88 -50.94 -18.57
CA LEU A 8 -21.80 -50.46 -17.71
C LEU A 8 -20.43 -50.51 -18.40
N ILE A 9 -20.16 -51.59 -19.15
CA ILE A 9 -18.91 -51.76 -19.90
C ILE A 9 -18.83 -50.73 -21.04
N PHE A 10 -19.91 -50.54 -21.82
CA PHE A 10 -19.91 -49.54 -22.90
C PHE A 10 -19.75 -48.11 -22.38
N CYS A 11 -20.43 -47.73 -21.29
CA CYS A 11 -20.33 -46.39 -20.71
C CYS A 11 -18.93 -46.11 -20.16
N THR A 12 -18.28 -47.09 -19.51
CA THR A 12 -16.90 -46.95 -19.00
C THR A 12 -15.84 -46.95 -20.12
N THR A 13 -16.08 -47.62 -21.25
CA THR A 13 -15.16 -47.58 -22.41
C THR A 13 -15.23 -46.26 -23.18
N PHE A 14 -16.41 -45.63 -23.29
CA PHE A 14 -16.57 -44.37 -24.00
C PHE A 14 -15.92 -43.18 -23.27
N VAL A 15 -16.10 -43.08 -21.94
CA VAL A 15 -15.49 -42.00 -21.14
C VAL A 15 -13.95 -42.06 -21.17
N ASN A 16 -13.38 -43.26 -21.11
CA ASN A 16 -11.93 -43.44 -21.23
C ASN A 16 -11.39 -43.08 -22.62
N ALA A 17 -12.18 -43.26 -23.69
CA ALA A 17 -11.79 -42.87 -25.03
C ALA A 17 -11.79 -41.33 -25.20
N SER A 18 -12.84 -40.63 -24.76
CA SER A 18 -12.93 -39.16 -24.81
C SER A 18 -11.84 -38.47 -23.98
N LEU A 19 -11.51 -39.01 -22.81
CA LEU A 19 -10.42 -38.50 -21.98
C LEU A 19 -9.06 -38.63 -22.67
N LEU A 20 -8.75 -39.80 -23.24
CA LEU A 20 -7.47 -40.01 -23.95
C LEU A 20 -7.35 -39.13 -25.19
N GLU A 21 -8.44 -38.94 -25.94
CA GLU A 21 -8.48 -38.02 -27.08
C GLU A 21 -8.22 -36.57 -26.65
N SER A 22 -8.85 -36.12 -25.56
CA SER A 22 -8.62 -34.78 -25.00
C SER A 22 -7.19 -34.57 -24.51
N ILE A 23 -6.57 -35.60 -23.91
CA ILE A 23 -5.16 -35.54 -23.49
C ILE A 23 -4.23 -35.43 -24.70
N ASP A 24 -4.44 -36.23 -25.75
CA ASP A 24 -3.65 -36.16 -26.98
C ASP A 24 -3.81 -34.80 -27.69
N ALA A 25 -5.04 -34.28 -27.75
CA ALA A 25 -5.31 -32.94 -28.27
C ALA A 25 -4.62 -31.85 -27.43
N ALA A 26 -4.67 -31.94 -26.11
CA ALA A 26 -3.99 -31.00 -25.21
C ALA A 26 -2.47 -31.01 -25.40
N ASP A 27 -1.88 -32.18 -25.61
CA ASP A 27 -0.46 -32.34 -25.89
C ASP A 27 -0.07 -31.75 -27.26
N LYS A 28 -0.88 -31.99 -28.31
CA LYS A 28 -0.68 -31.40 -29.64
C LYS A 28 -0.73 -29.87 -29.63
N LEU A 29 -1.70 -29.31 -28.88
CA LEU A 29 -1.85 -27.86 -28.69
C LEU A 29 -0.85 -27.28 -27.66
N LYS A 30 -0.04 -28.14 -27.04
CA LYS A 30 0.92 -27.79 -25.98
C LYS A 30 0.27 -26.98 -24.85
N LEU A 31 -0.96 -27.32 -24.47
CA LEU A 31 -1.74 -26.56 -23.48
C LEU A 31 -0.99 -26.42 -22.14
N SER A 32 -0.26 -27.45 -21.72
CA SER A 32 0.53 -27.44 -20.48
C SER A 32 1.70 -26.46 -20.50
N GLN A 33 2.09 -25.95 -21.66
CA GLN A 33 3.15 -24.93 -21.86
C GLN A 33 2.57 -23.54 -22.11
N GLN A 34 1.25 -23.41 -22.29
CA GLN A 34 0.64 -22.13 -22.55
C GLN A 34 0.64 -21.27 -21.28
N ARG A 35 0.96 -19.99 -21.46
CA ARG A 35 1.00 -18.98 -20.39
C ARG A 35 -0.26 -18.99 -19.53
N TYR A 36 -1.45 -19.13 -20.14
CA TYR A 36 -2.69 -19.11 -19.38
C TYR A 36 -2.81 -20.26 -18.37
N TRP A 37 -2.32 -21.44 -18.71
CA TRP A 37 -2.29 -22.56 -17.78
C TRP A 37 -1.38 -22.26 -16.60
N HIS A 38 -0.21 -21.66 -16.87
CA HIS A 38 0.73 -21.26 -15.83
C HIS A 38 0.15 -20.15 -14.94
N LEU A 39 -0.64 -19.23 -15.50
CA LEU A 39 -1.40 -18.23 -14.75
C LEU A 39 -2.43 -18.87 -13.81
N LEU A 40 -3.24 -19.80 -14.30
CA LEU A 40 -4.21 -20.53 -13.47
C LEU A 40 -3.56 -21.37 -12.37
N LEU A 41 -2.30 -21.78 -12.55
CA LEU A 41 -1.55 -22.55 -11.57
C LEU A 41 -0.62 -21.70 -10.70
N HIS A 42 -0.55 -20.38 -10.90
CA HIS A 42 0.39 -19.49 -10.20
C HIS A 42 1.85 -19.93 -10.35
N MET A 43 2.26 -20.33 -11.56
CA MET A 43 3.60 -20.86 -11.83
C MET A 43 4.63 -19.79 -12.17
N VAL A 44 5.75 -19.83 -11.44
CA VAL A 44 6.98 -19.06 -11.69
C VAL A 44 8.13 -20.05 -11.82
N ASP A 45 8.93 -19.93 -12.89
CA ASP A 45 10.07 -20.81 -13.18
C ASP A 45 9.76 -22.33 -13.07
N GLY A 46 8.55 -22.72 -13.49
CA GLY A 46 8.10 -24.12 -13.50
C GLY A 46 7.58 -24.66 -12.16
N LYS A 47 7.45 -23.83 -11.13
CA LYS A 47 6.89 -24.18 -9.83
C LYS A 47 5.78 -23.23 -9.43
N SER A 48 4.69 -23.76 -8.89
CA SER A 48 3.60 -22.94 -8.37
C SER A 48 3.96 -22.31 -7.02
N GLU A 49 3.57 -21.06 -6.85
CA GLU A 49 3.60 -20.30 -5.58
C GLU A 49 2.43 -20.67 -4.65
N ILE A 50 1.47 -21.49 -5.11
CA ILE A 50 0.42 -22.01 -4.23
C ILE A 50 0.96 -23.18 -3.41
N ASP A 51 0.84 -23.09 -2.08
CA ASP A 51 1.37 -24.09 -1.15
C ASP A 51 0.35 -25.13 -0.70
N ASP A 52 -0.95 -24.86 -0.87
CA ASP A 52 -2.01 -25.78 -0.50
C ASP A 52 -2.09 -26.97 -1.47
N GLY A 53 -1.75 -28.17 -0.98
CA GLY A 53 -1.84 -29.40 -1.78
C GLY A 53 -3.25 -29.71 -2.31
N ARG A 54 -4.31 -29.18 -1.68
CA ARG A 54 -5.70 -29.39 -2.11
C ARG A 54 -6.06 -28.63 -3.39
N PHE A 55 -5.20 -27.71 -3.83
CA PHE A 55 -5.34 -26.96 -5.07
C PHE A 55 -4.92 -27.77 -6.31
N PHE A 56 -4.09 -28.80 -6.14
CA PHE A 56 -3.59 -29.64 -7.22
C PHE A 56 -4.30 -30.99 -7.23
N PHE A 57 -4.63 -31.49 -8.43
CA PHE A 57 -5.13 -32.85 -8.61
C PHE A 57 -3.98 -33.87 -8.70
N ALA A 58 -2.88 -33.49 -9.36
CA ALA A 58 -1.70 -34.34 -9.44
C ALA A 58 -0.84 -34.17 -8.18
N PRO A 59 -0.33 -35.27 -7.58
CA PRO A 59 0.59 -35.19 -6.43
C PRO A 59 1.84 -34.33 -6.68
N ASN A 60 2.29 -34.25 -7.95
CA ASN A 60 3.40 -33.41 -8.37
C ASN A 60 2.96 -32.17 -9.17
N GLY A 61 1.66 -31.83 -9.15
CA GLY A 61 1.06 -30.76 -9.95
C GLY A 61 1.68 -29.38 -9.70
N LYS A 62 2.11 -29.13 -8.46
CA LYS A 62 2.88 -27.93 -8.08
C LYS A 62 4.13 -27.69 -8.93
N SER A 63 4.74 -28.74 -9.47
CA SER A 63 6.01 -28.67 -10.23
C SER A 63 5.93 -29.30 -11.62
N ASN A 64 4.73 -29.76 -12.01
CA ASN A 64 4.53 -30.44 -13.27
C ASN A 64 3.18 -30.03 -13.89
N PRO A 65 3.16 -28.94 -14.68
CA PRO A 65 1.92 -28.43 -15.28
C PRO A 65 1.26 -29.45 -16.21
N LYS A 66 2.04 -30.33 -16.85
CA LYS A 66 1.49 -31.38 -17.73
C LYS A 66 0.71 -32.42 -16.94
N ASN A 67 1.28 -32.92 -15.84
CA ASN A 67 0.58 -33.87 -14.98
C ASN A 67 -0.66 -33.25 -14.36
N GLU A 68 -0.59 -31.98 -13.93
CA GLU A 68 -1.74 -31.28 -13.39
C GLU A 68 -2.86 -31.10 -14.42
N LEU A 69 -2.52 -30.79 -15.68
CA LEU A 69 -3.49 -30.66 -16.75
C LEU A 69 -4.20 -31.99 -17.03
N ASN A 70 -3.44 -33.07 -17.14
CA ASN A 70 -3.99 -34.40 -17.39
C ASN A 70 -4.86 -34.87 -16.22
N ALA A 71 -4.44 -34.61 -14.98
CA ALA A 71 -5.22 -34.92 -13.79
C ALA A 71 -6.50 -34.08 -13.70
N THR A 72 -6.45 -32.80 -14.11
CA THR A 72 -7.63 -31.93 -14.18
C THR A 72 -8.65 -32.46 -15.20
N LEU A 73 -8.20 -32.85 -16.41
CA LEU A 73 -9.07 -33.49 -17.41
C LEU A 73 -9.66 -34.79 -16.88
N GLY A 74 -8.84 -35.62 -16.22
CA GLY A 74 -9.28 -36.87 -15.61
C GLY A 74 -10.36 -36.66 -14.55
N ALA A 75 -10.21 -35.65 -13.70
CA ALA A 75 -11.18 -35.29 -12.66
C ALA A 75 -12.49 -34.74 -13.26
N LEU A 76 -12.41 -33.92 -14.32
CA LEU A 76 -13.59 -33.39 -15.00
C LEU A 76 -14.39 -34.50 -15.73
N TYR A 77 -13.72 -35.42 -16.43
CA TYR A 77 -14.39 -36.51 -17.16
C TYR A 77 -14.94 -37.60 -16.22
N ASN A 78 -14.21 -37.92 -15.15
CA ASN A 78 -14.59 -38.97 -14.19
C ASN A 78 -15.22 -38.37 -12.93
N GLU A 79 -16.06 -37.35 -13.08
CA GLU A 79 -16.72 -36.72 -11.95
C GLU A 79 -17.59 -37.73 -11.19
N VAL A 80 -17.42 -37.77 -9.86
CA VAL A 80 -18.16 -38.66 -8.95
C VAL A 80 -18.91 -37.88 -7.87
N VAL A 81 -18.61 -36.58 -7.73
CA VAL A 81 -19.27 -35.66 -6.80
C VAL A 81 -20.18 -34.74 -7.62
N PHE A 82 -21.46 -34.70 -7.27
CA PHE A 82 -22.47 -33.91 -8.00
C PHE A 82 -23.10 -32.83 -7.11
N ASP A 83 -22.28 -32.22 -6.25
CA ASP A 83 -22.60 -31.06 -5.42
C ASP A 83 -21.57 -29.93 -5.65
N ASP A 84 -21.63 -28.88 -4.83
CA ASP A 84 -20.74 -27.71 -4.91
C ASP A 84 -19.24 -28.04 -4.74
N ASN A 85 -18.88 -29.24 -4.26
CA ASN A 85 -17.51 -29.72 -4.16
C ASN A 85 -17.02 -30.46 -5.42
N SER A 86 -17.86 -30.61 -6.45
CA SER A 86 -17.44 -31.19 -7.72
C SER A 86 -16.26 -30.43 -8.33
N THR A 87 -15.47 -31.13 -9.12
CA THR A 87 -14.33 -30.58 -9.88
C THR A 87 -14.76 -29.36 -10.69
N ALA A 88 -15.90 -29.46 -11.37
CA ALA A 88 -16.45 -28.39 -12.20
C ALA A 88 -16.82 -27.13 -11.39
N CYS A 89 -17.34 -27.31 -10.17
CA CYS A 89 -17.76 -26.21 -9.30
C CYS A 89 -16.58 -25.60 -8.53
N ARG A 90 -15.57 -26.40 -8.17
CA ARG A 90 -14.34 -25.93 -7.52
C ARG A 90 -13.41 -25.20 -8.48
N PHE A 91 -13.32 -25.66 -9.74
CA PHE A 91 -12.38 -25.13 -10.74
C PHE A 91 -13.07 -24.62 -12.02
N PRO A 92 -13.97 -23.62 -11.94
CA PRO A 92 -14.71 -23.11 -13.08
C PRO A 92 -13.83 -22.41 -14.13
N ALA A 93 -12.67 -21.84 -13.76
CA ALA A 93 -11.78 -21.21 -14.73
C ALA A 93 -11.03 -22.26 -15.55
N ARG A 94 -10.48 -23.29 -14.89
CA ARG A 94 -9.83 -24.42 -15.55
C ARG A 94 -10.80 -25.16 -16.46
N LYS A 95 -12.02 -25.44 -15.98
CA LYS A 95 -13.09 -26.05 -16.78
C LYS A 95 -13.38 -25.21 -18.02
N ALA A 96 -13.72 -23.93 -17.86
CA ALA A 96 -14.10 -23.07 -18.97
C ALA A 96 -13.00 -22.98 -20.04
N TRP A 97 -11.74 -22.86 -19.60
CA TRP A 97 -10.59 -22.79 -20.50
C TRP A 97 -10.36 -24.10 -21.27
N LEU A 98 -10.42 -25.24 -20.60
CA LEU A 98 -10.25 -26.55 -21.25
C LEU A 98 -11.40 -26.82 -22.23
N GLN A 99 -12.65 -26.47 -21.88
CA GLN A 99 -13.79 -26.55 -22.79
C GLN A 99 -13.56 -25.73 -24.06
N GLU A 100 -13.10 -24.48 -23.92
CA GLU A 100 -12.80 -23.61 -25.06
C GLU A 100 -11.67 -24.17 -25.94
N LYS A 101 -10.52 -24.54 -25.34
CA LYS A 101 -9.33 -24.96 -26.09
C LYS A 101 -9.45 -26.32 -26.75
N LEU A 102 -10.22 -27.23 -26.17
CA LEU A 102 -10.39 -28.59 -26.66
C LEU A 102 -11.75 -28.82 -27.34
N SER A 103 -12.62 -27.80 -27.40
CA SER A 103 -13.98 -27.90 -27.94
C SER A 103 -14.79 -29.02 -27.27
N ILE A 104 -14.67 -29.14 -25.95
CA ILE A 104 -15.33 -30.19 -25.15
C ILE A 104 -16.76 -29.75 -24.82
N HIS A 105 -17.74 -30.58 -25.21
CA HIS A 105 -19.16 -30.32 -25.00
C HIS A 105 -19.84 -31.33 -24.07
N ASP A 106 -19.13 -32.38 -23.65
CA ASP A 106 -19.68 -33.59 -23.02
C ASP A 106 -19.18 -33.82 -21.59
N PHE A 107 -18.61 -32.81 -20.92
CA PHE A 107 -18.33 -32.93 -19.48
C PHE A 107 -19.61 -33.24 -18.69
N PRO A 108 -19.54 -34.08 -17.64
CA PRO A 108 -20.66 -34.31 -16.74
C PRO A 108 -21.31 -33.01 -16.28
N THR A 109 -22.64 -32.94 -16.40
CA THR A 109 -23.41 -31.80 -15.91
C THR A 109 -23.50 -31.85 -14.39
N VAL A 110 -23.05 -30.79 -13.73
CA VAL A 110 -23.17 -30.59 -12.28
C VAL A 110 -23.83 -29.24 -12.01
N GLU A 111 -24.65 -29.18 -10.96
CA GLU A 111 -25.24 -27.93 -10.46
C GLU A 111 -24.28 -27.30 -9.44
N CYS A 112 -23.80 -26.08 -9.72
CA CYS A 112 -22.89 -25.35 -8.85
C CYS A 112 -23.64 -24.26 -8.09
N SER A 113 -24.61 -24.66 -7.27
CA SER A 113 -25.57 -23.76 -6.62
C SER A 113 -24.90 -22.63 -5.83
N GLU A 114 -23.80 -22.88 -5.12
CA GLU A 114 -23.07 -21.84 -4.38
C GLU A 114 -22.33 -20.86 -5.30
N TYR A 115 -21.59 -21.39 -6.27
CA TYR A 115 -20.88 -20.58 -7.26
C TYR A 115 -21.85 -19.71 -8.06
N ASP A 116 -22.95 -20.28 -8.54
CA ASP A 116 -23.95 -19.57 -9.34
C ASP A 116 -24.66 -18.47 -8.52
N LYS A 117 -25.00 -18.74 -7.25
CA LYS A 117 -25.55 -17.71 -6.34
C LYS A 117 -24.59 -16.55 -6.18
N ILE A 118 -23.30 -16.83 -5.96
CA ILE A 118 -22.28 -15.80 -5.76
C ILE A 118 -22.00 -15.04 -7.06
N LEU A 119 -21.90 -15.73 -8.20
CA LEU A 119 -21.73 -15.11 -9.51
C LEU A 119 -22.91 -14.18 -9.86
N GLN A 120 -24.15 -14.61 -9.62
CA GLN A 120 -25.34 -13.79 -9.83
C GLN A 120 -25.38 -12.58 -8.89
N ARG A 121 -24.98 -12.75 -7.62
CA ARG A 121 -24.96 -11.68 -6.62
C ARG A 121 -23.88 -10.65 -6.91
N VAL A 122 -22.69 -11.07 -7.32
CA VAL A 122 -21.57 -10.19 -7.67
C VAL A 122 -21.82 -9.53 -9.03
N ASN A 123 -22.31 -10.29 -10.00
CA ASN A 123 -22.57 -9.88 -11.38
C ASN A 123 -21.40 -9.06 -11.95
N PRO A 124 -20.20 -9.66 -12.12
CA PRO A 124 -18.97 -8.95 -12.47
C PRO A 124 -19.06 -8.28 -13.84
N LYS A 125 -18.88 -6.95 -13.89
CA LYS A 125 -18.93 -6.15 -15.13
C LYS A 125 -17.65 -5.41 -15.45
N SER A 126 -16.96 -4.90 -14.44
CA SER A 126 -15.63 -4.30 -14.60
C SER A 126 -14.82 -4.51 -13.33
N ALA A 127 -13.51 -4.23 -13.40
CA ALA A 127 -12.62 -4.31 -12.26
C ALA A 127 -11.86 -3.00 -12.07
N THR A 128 -11.50 -2.71 -10.83
CA THR A 128 -10.76 -1.50 -10.45
C THR A 128 -9.60 -1.91 -9.55
N LEU A 129 -8.38 -1.46 -9.88
CA LEU A 129 -7.23 -1.53 -8.98
C LEU A 129 -7.32 -0.38 -7.97
N VAL A 130 -7.42 -0.71 -6.69
CA VAL A 130 -7.58 0.26 -5.61
C VAL A 130 -6.29 0.39 -4.82
N PHE A 131 -5.80 1.62 -4.68
CA PHE A 131 -4.60 1.98 -3.93
C PHE A 131 -4.96 2.98 -2.81
N PRO A 132 -5.16 2.49 -1.57
CA PRO A 132 -5.10 3.34 -0.40
C PRO A 132 -3.68 3.87 -0.18
N SER A 133 -3.57 5.19 -0.06
CA SER A 133 -2.30 5.89 0.22
C SER A 133 -1.68 5.49 1.57
N ALA A 134 -0.44 5.91 1.81
CA ALA A 134 0.29 5.62 3.05
C ALA A 134 -0.45 6.10 4.32
N HIS A 135 -0.36 5.34 5.41
CA HIS A 135 -0.82 5.79 6.72
C HIS A 135 0.31 6.45 7.52
N ILE A 136 0.28 7.78 7.70
CA ILE A 136 1.38 8.52 8.34
C ILE A 136 1.79 7.97 9.73
N ASN A 137 0.86 7.51 10.57
CA ASN A 137 1.13 7.08 11.95
C ASN A 137 1.10 5.56 12.20
N SER A 138 1.29 4.73 11.16
CA SER A 138 1.29 3.26 11.33
C SER A 138 2.38 2.63 10.46
N PRO A 139 3.51 2.17 11.03
CA PRO A 139 4.60 1.57 10.25
C PRO A 139 4.15 0.45 9.31
N ALA A 140 3.23 -0.41 9.77
CA ALA A 140 2.71 -1.52 8.97
C ALA A 140 1.85 -1.06 7.77
N SER A 141 1.14 0.07 7.89
CA SER A 141 0.28 0.62 6.84
C SER A 141 0.93 1.78 6.07
N MET A 142 2.15 2.21 6.45
CA MET A 142 2.92 3.26 5.76
C MET A 142 3.35 2.82 4.35
N PHE A 143 3.52 1.52 4.13
CA PHE A 143 3.88 0.94 2.82
C PHE A 143 2.79 1.09 1.74
N GLY A 144 1.55 1.41 2.14
CA GLY A 144 0.39 1.29 1.28
C GLY A 144 0.01 -0.17 1.04
N HIS A 145 -0.99 -0.38 0.19
CA HIS A 145 -1.46 -1.70 -0.21
C HIS A 145 -2.28 -1.54 -1.50
N THR A 146 -2.38 -2.58 -2.33
CA THR A 146 -3.32 -2.61 -3.46
C THR A 146 -4.22 -3.83 -3.39
N PHE A 147 -5.49 -3.62 -3.75
CA PHE A 147 -6.49 -4.68 -3.87
C PHE A 147 -7.38 -4.44 -5.08
N LEU A 148 -8.15 -5.44 -5.47
CA LEU A 148 -9.09 -5.33 -6.60
C LEU A 148 -10.51 -5.12 -6.09
N ARG A 149 -11.26 -4.26 -6.77
CA ARG A 149 -12.71 -4.15 -6.62
C ARG A 149 -13.38 -4.67 -7.89
N ILE A 150 -14.31 -5.61 -7.73
CA ILE A 150 -15.19 -6.08 -8.79
C ILE A 150 -16.46 -5.25 -8.78
N ASN A 151 -16.67 -4.50 -9.86
CA ASN A 151 -17.83 -3.65 -10.06
C ASN A 151 -18.97 -4.50 -10.62
N SER A 152 -20.13 -4.34 -10.00
CA SER A 152 -21.37 -4.98 -10.44
C SER A 152 -22.12 -4.10 -11.44
N ALA A 153 -23.16 -4.65 -12.08
CA ALA A 153 -24.09 -3.86 -12.89
C ALA A 153 -24.89 -2.83 -12.07
N TYR A 154 -24.86 -2.89 -10.74
CA TYR A 154 -25.53 -1.92 -9.89
C TYR A 154 -24.77 -0.59 -9.88
N LYS A 155 -25.50 0.54 -9.98
CA LYS A 155 -24.88 1.88 -10.01
C LYS A 155 -24.11 2.25 -8.74
N SER A 156 -24.37 1.60 -7.61
CA SER A 156 -23.73 1.92 -6.33
C SER A 156 -22.41 1.17 -6.14
N LYS A 157 -21.30 1.90 -6.11
CA LYS A 157 -19.96 1.37 -5.76
C LYS A 157 -19.93 0.67 -4.39
N LEU A 158 -20.82 1.02 -3.45
CA LEU A 158 -20.87 0.40 -2.11
C LEU A 158 -21.36 -1.04 -2.11
N LEU A 159 -22.06 -1.46 -3.17
CA LEU A 159 -22.54 -2.83 -3.35
C LEU A 159 -21.54 -3.72 -4.11
N SER A 160 -20.36 -3.18 -4.44
CA SER A 160 -19.27 -3.91 -5.10
C SER A 160 -18.52 -4.79 -4.10
N TYR A 161 -17.69 -5.70 -4.61
CA TYR A 161 -16.88 -6.60 -3.79
C TYR A 161 -15.40 -6.29 -3.93
N ALA A 162 -14.66 -6.41 -2.84
CA ALA A 162 -13.21 -6.32 -2.78
C ALA A 162 -12.60 -7.72 -2.72
N ILE A 163 -11.64 -7.99 -3.59
CA ILE A 163 -10.76 -9.16 -3.52
C ILE A 163 -9.54 -8.73 -2.72
N ASN A 164 -9.34 -9.37 -1.58
CA ASN A 164 -8.27 -9.06 -0.65
C ASN A 164 -7.37 -10.27 -0.45
N TYR A 165 -6.10 -10.03 -0.17
CA TYR A 165 -5.15 -11.04 0.28
C TYR A 165 -4.44 -10.53 1.53
N ALA A 166 -4.45 -11.30 2.61
CA ALA A 166 -3.88 -10.86 3.88
C ALA A 166 -3.21 -12.02 4.63
N ALA A 167 -2.18 -11.67 5.40
CA ALA A 167 -1.54 -12.60 6.33
C ALA A 167 -2.51 -13.03 7.42
N ASN A 168 -2.64 -14.33 7.65
CA ASN A 168 -3.42 -14.89 8.75
C ASN A 168 -2.58 -14.88 10.03
N ALA A 169 -2.49 -13.70 10.66
CA ALA A 169 -1.86 -13.53 11.97
C ALA A 169 -2.95 -13.50 13.05
N ASN A 170 -2.86 -14.37 14.07
CA ASN A 170 -3.74 -14.27 15.23
C ASN A 170 -3.32 -13.05 16.07
N PRO A 171 -4.17 -12.01 16.22
CA PRO A 171 -3.81 -10.79 16.94
C PRO A 171 -3.48 -11.05 18.42
N ASP A 172 -4.09 -12.07 19.02
CA ASP A 172 -3.96 -12.39 20.43
C ASP A 172 -2.61 -13.08 20.79
N ASP A 173 -1.93 -13.67 19.80
CA ASP A 173 -0.74 -14.51 20.02
C ASP A 173 0.59 -13.88 19.56
N THR A 174 0.58 -12.66 19.02
CA THR A 174 1.78 -12.11 18.35
C THR A 174 2.14 -10.69 18.79
N ASN A 175 3.24 -10.55 19.53
CA ASN A 175 3.88 -9.25 19.77
C ASN A 175 4.35 -8.63 18.44
N ALA A 176 4.23 -7.31 18.28
CA ALA A 176 4.62 -6.53 17.11
C ALA A 176 6.04 -6.86 16.57
N VAL A 177 7.00 -7.17 17.44
CA VAL A 177 8.36 -7.57 17.02
C VAL A 177 8.36 -8.95 16.36
N VAL A 178 7.66 -9.92 16.96
CA VAL A 178 7.51 -11.27 16.38
C VAL A 178 6.72 -11.19 15.07
N PHE A 179 5.73 -10.30 15.00
CA PHE A 179 4.96 -10.03 13.79
C PHE A 179 5.84 -9.52 12.66
N ALA A 180 6.67 -8.50 12.92
CA ALA A 180 7.60 -7.97 11.93
C ALA A 180 8.61 -9.04 11.48
N VAL A 181 9.25 -9.77 12.41
CA VAL A 181 10.23 -10.81 12.07
C VAL A 181 9.59 -11.95 11.26
N LYS A 182 8.44 -12.48 11.69
CA LYS A 182 7.74 -13.53 10.92
C LYS A 182 7.30 -13.02 9.54
N GLY A 183 6.83 -11.78 9.44
CA GLY A 183 6.45 -11.18 8.16
C GLY A 183 7.61 -11.04 7.17
N LEU A 184 8.81 -10.71 7.67
CA LEU A 184 10.03 -10.60 6.87
C LEU A 184 10.52 -11.96 6.34
N PHE A 185 10.30 -13.05 7.07
CA PHE A 185 10.82 -14.38 6.74
C PHE A 185 9.76 -15.41 6.27
N GLY A 186 8.55 -14.97 5.93
CA GLY A 186 7.50 -15.88 5.39
C GLY A 186 6.80 -16.75 6.44
N GLY A 187 6.75 -16.29 7.69
CA GLY A 187 6.20 -17.03 8.84
C GLY A 187 4.67 -17.01 8.94
N TYR A 188 3.95 -16.54 7.92
CA TYR A 188 2.49 -16.47 7.86
C TYR A 188 1.94 -17.17 6.63
N PHE A 189 0.75 -17.73 6.76
CA PHE A 189 -0.04 -18.13 5.60
C PHE A 189 -0.92 -16.96 5.18
N GLY A 190 -0.88 -16.59 3.91
CA GLY A 190 -1.80 -15.65 3.32
C GLY A 190 -3.07 -16.36 2.85
N LYS A 191 -4.19 -15.62 2.89
CA LYS A 191 -5.50 -16.10 2.42
C LYS A 191 -6.19 -15.06 1.57
N TYR A 192 -6.86 -15.54 0.52
CA TYR A 192 -7.77 -14.72 -0.28
C TYR A 192 -9.12 -14.57 0.42
N SER A 193 -9.75 -13.40 0.27
CA SER A 193 -11.11 -13.17 0.72
C SER A 193 -11.86 -12.27 -0.26
N LEU A 194 -13.16 -12.57 -0.42
CA LEU A 194 -14.10 -11.75 -1.17
C LEU A 194 -15.04 -11.08 -0.16
N LEU A 195 -14.88 -9.76 0.01
CA LEU A 195 -15.58 -8.99 1.04
C LEU A 195 -16.38 -7.85 0.41
N PRO A 196 -17.46 -7.35 1.04
CA PRO A 196 -18.11 -6.14 0.59
C PRO A 196 -17.15 -4.94 0.55
N TYR A 197 -17.19 -4.15 -0.52
CA TYR A 197 -16.26 -3.01 -0.69
C TYR A 197 -16.46 -1.94 0.38
N TYR A 198 -17.69 -1.75 0.88
CA TYR A 198 -17.96 -0.77 1.93
C TYR A 198 -17.19 -1.09 3.24
N ASP A 199 -16.92 -2.36 3.54
CA ASP A 199 -16.13 -2.75 4.72
C ASP A 199 -14.68 -2.28 4.56
N LYS A 200 -14.11 -2.41 3.34
CA LYS A 200 -12.76 -1.90 3.03
C LYS A 200 -12.68 -0.38 3.00
N LEU A 201 -13.75 0.30 2.59
CA LEU A 201 -13.84 1.75 2.73
C LEU A 201 -13.85 2.16 4.21
N LYS A 202 -14.61 1.45 5.06
CA LYS A 202 -14.63 1.73 6.50
C LYS A 202 -13.27 1.49 7.17
N GLU A 203 -12.56 0.45 6.77
CA GLU A 203 -11.20 0.19 7.25
C GLU A 203 -10.25 1.32 6.82
N TYR A 204 -10.11 1.54 5.51
CA TYR A 204 -9.03 2.39 4.99
C TYR A 204 -9.34 3.88 5.01
N ARG A 205 -10.55 4.29 4.62
CA ARG A 205 -10.95 5.71 4.56
C ARG A 205 -11.33 6.23 5.94
N ASP A 206 -12.09 5.43 6.70
CA ASP A 206 -12.71 5.90 7.94
C ASP A 206 -11.84 5.65 9.16
N THR A 207 -11.31 4.43 9.33
CA THR A 207 -10.52 4.07 10.52
C THR A 207 -9.06 4.48 10.37
N GLU A 208 -8.47 4.17 9.22
CA GLU A 208 -7.08 4.49 8.89
C GLU A 208 -6.90 5.90 8.31
N ASN A 209 -7.98 6.62 7.97
CA ASN A 209 -7.90 8.00 7.49
C ASN A 209 -7.00 8.19 6.25
N ARG A 210 -7.03 7.23 5.31
CA ARG A 210 -6.20 7.24 4.11
C ARG A 210 -7.01 7.66 2.90
N ASP A 211 -6.42 8.53 2.08
CA ASP A 211 -7.00 8.85 0.79
C ASP A 211 -6.89 7.62 -0.12
N ILE A 212 -7.90 7.39 -0.97
CA ILE A 212 -7.97 6.22 -1.83
C ILE A 212 -7.96 6.66 -3.29
N TRP A 213 -7.07 6.04 -4.06
CA TRP A 213 -7.04 6.12 -5.51
C TRP A 213 -7.64 4.85 -6.11
N GLU A 214 -8.59 5.02 -7.02
CA GLU A 214 -9.30 3.94 -7.70
C GLU A 214 -8.97 4.04 -9.21
N TYR A 215 -8.24 3.07 -9.74
CA TYR A 215 -7.86 2.99 -11.15
C TYR A 215 -8.70 1.94 -11.85
N ASP A 216 -9.65 2.36 -12.68
CA ASP A 216 -10.50 1.42 -13.43
C ASP A 216 -9.63 0.70 -14.46
N LEU A 217 -9.76 -0.62 -14.53
CA LEU A 217 -9.02 -1.45 -15.46
C LEU A 217 -9.75 -1.48 -16.80
N ASN A 218 -9.02 -1.31 -17.89
CA ASN A 218 -9.49 -1.44 -19.25
C ASN A 218 -9.68 -2.93 -19.59
N LEU A 219 -10.61 -3.61 -18.92
CA LEU A 219 -10.97 -5.02 -19.13
C LEU A 219 -12.42 -5.11 -19.62
N ASP A 220 -12.69 -6.03 -20.54
CA ASP A 220 -14.07 -6.33 -20.94
C ASP A 220 -14.77 -7.28 -19.96
N GLU A 221 -16.09 -7.46 -20.12
CA GLU A 221 -16.89 -8.30 -19.21
C GLU A 221 -16.44 -9.78 -19.20
N GLU A 222 -15.96 -10.31 -20.33
CA GLU A 222 -15.49 -11.69 -20.44
C GLU A 222 -14.16 -11.89 -19.73
N GLU A 223 -13.24 -10.92 -19.86
CA GLU A 223 -11.99 -10.90 -19.11
C GLU A 223 -12.22 -10.79 -17.60
N VAL A 224 -13.16 -9.95 -17.17
CA VAL A 224 -13.54 -9.85 -15.74
C VAL A 224 -14.20 -11.13 -15.25
N LEU A 225 -14.99 -11.80 -16.09
CA LEU A 225 -15.56 -13.12 -15.75
C LEU A 225 -14.47 -14.19 -15.62
N LYS A 226 -13.45 -14.20 -16.48
CA LYS A 226 -12.27 -15.07 -16.37
C LYS A 226 -11.53 -14.82 -15.06
N MET A 227 -11.30 -13.56 -14.72
CA MET A 227 -10.72 -13.16 -13.43
C MET A 227 -11.55 -13.73 -12.27
N PHE A 228 -12.85 -13.49 -12.27
CA PHE A 228 -13.74 -13.88 -11.19
C PHE A 228 -13.82 -15.40 -11.00
N ARG A 229 -13.87 -16.15 -12.11
CA ARG A 229 -13.78 -17.62 -12.06
C ARG A 229 -12.51 -18.06 -11.34
N HIS A 230 -11.37 -17.46 -11.66
CA HIS A 230 -10.10 -17.85 -11.02
C HIS A 230 -10.00 -17.41 -9.56
N VAL A 231 -10.55 -16.25 -9.20
CA VAL A 231 -10.70 -15.82 -7.79
C VAL A 231 -11.45 -16.86 -6.98
N TRP A 232 -12.51 -17.44 -7.55
CA TRP A 232 -13.27 -18.52 -6.90
C TRP A 232 -12.42 -19.78 -6.68
N GLU A 233 -11.58 -20.18 -7.64
CA GLU A 233 -10.71 -21.37 -7.51
C GLU A 233 -9.71 -21.28 -6.35
N LEU A 234 -9.34 -20.06 -5.98
CA LEU A 234 -8.42 -19.81 -4.87
C LEU A 234 -9.13 -19.62 -3.53
N ASN A 235 -10.46 -19.64 -3.50
CA ASN A 235 -11.20 -19.52 -2.25
C ASN A 235 -10.85 -20.69 -1.31
N GLY A 236 -10.40 -20.37 -0.10
CA GLY A 236 -9.99 -21.37 0.89
C GLY A 236 -8.62 -22.01 0.67
N THR A 237 -7.85 -21.55 -0.32
CA THR A 237 -6.43 -21.91 -0.50
C THR A 237 -5.51 -21.05 0.38
N SER A 238 -4.28 -21.52 0.59
CA SER A 238 -3.24 -20.80 1.32
C SER A 238 -1.89 -20.88 0.63
N SER A 239 -1.14 -19.79 0.71
CA SER A 239 0.27 -19.70 0.31
C SER A 239 1.08 -19.04 1.42
N TYR A 240 2.39 -19.21 1.43
CA TYR A 240 3.27 -18.42 2.29
C TYR A 240 3.14 -16.93 1.97
N TYR A 241 3.16 -16.10 3.02
CA TYR A 241 3.03 -14.65 2.89
C TYR A 241 4.37 -13.99 3.21
N TYR A 242 4.97 -13.35 2.21
CA TYR A 242 6.22 -12.60 2.35
C TYR A 242 5.96 -11.11 2.20
N PHE A 243 6.41 -10.29 3.15
CA PHE A 243 6.10 -8.84 3.17
C PHE A 243 6.64 -8.10 1.95
N PHE A 244 7.85 -8.44 1.49
CA PHE A 244 8.49 -7.75 0.39
C PHE A 244 8.19 -8.34 -0.99
N THR A 245 7.80 -9.60 -1.11
CA THR A 245 7.64 -10.27 -2.42
C THR A 245 6.20 -10.73 -2.64
N GLU A 246 5.84 -11.89 -2.12
CA GLU A 246 4.53 -12.55 -2.30
C GLU A 246 3.45 -11.93 -1.39
N ASN A 247 3.35 -10.59 -1.42
CA ASN A 247 2.45 -9.82 -0.58
C ASN A 247 1.07 -9.64 -1.23
N CYS A 248 0.20 -8.92 -0.52
CA CYS A 248 -1.14 -8.57 -0.96
C CYS A 248 -1.20 -7.92 -2.34
N SER A 249 -0.27 -7.02 -2.67
CA SER A 249 -0.22 -6.30 -3.94
C SER A 249 0.20 -7.22 -5.09
N TYR A 250 1.20 -8.07 -4.87
CA TYR A 250 1.64 -9.05 -5.86
C TYR A 250 0.52 -10.02 -6.27
N ASN A 251 -0.23 -10.50 -5.29
CA ASN A 251 -1.32 -11.45 -5.51
C ASN A 251 -2.47 -10.89 -6.36
N MET A 252 -2.64 -9.57 -6.41
CA MET A 252 -3.62 -8.96 -7.32
C MET A 252 -3.19 -9.04 -8.79
N LEU A 253 -1.89 -9.05 -9.07
CA LEU A 253 -1.36 -9.08 -10.43
C LEU A 253 -1.68 -10.41 -11.12
N TRP A 254 -1.66 -11.53 -10.39
CA TRP A 254 -2.09 -12.84 -10.89
C TRP A 254 -3.51 -12.79 -11.45
N PHE A 255 -4.44 -12.13 -10.75
CA PHE A 255 -5.82 -12.01 -11.20
C PHE A 255 -5.97 -11.12 -12.43
N ILE A 256 -5.23 -10.01 -12.51
CA ILE A 256 -5.27 -9.13 -13.70
C ILE A 256 -4.71 -9.86 -14.93
N GLU A 257 -3.61 -10.59 -14.78
CA GLU A 257 -3.04 -11.39 -15.89
C GLU A 257 -3.93 -12.58 -16.25
N ALA A 258 -4.60 -13.22 -15.29
CA ALA A 258 -5.61 -14.25 -15.56
C ALA A 258 -6.86 -13.69 -16.25
N ALA A 259 -7.13 -12.38 -16.12
CA ALA A 259 -8.16 -11.70 -16.90
C ALA A 259 -7.70 -11.51 -18.36
N ARG A 260 -6.49 -10.94 -18.52
CA ARG A 260 -5.87 -10.61 -19.81
C ARG A 260 -4.45 -11.18 -19.88
N PRO A 261 -4.25 -12.37 -20.46
CA PRO A 261 -2.93 -13.04 -20.45
C PRO A 261 -1.84 -12.34 -21.25
N SER A 262 -2.20 -11.34 -22.07
CA SER A 262 -1.25 -10.55 -22.87
C SER A 262 -0.53 -9.46 -22.07
N VAL A 263 -0.93 -9.17 -20.83
CA VAL A 263 -0.18 -8.24 -19.96
C VAL A 263 0.81 -9.01 -19.07
N HIS A 264 1.91 -8.35 -18.71
CA HIS A 264 3.06 -8.92 -18.02
C HIS A 264 3.40 -8.16 -16.73
N LEU A 265 2.39 -7.89 -15.90
CA LEU A 265 2.50 -7.08 -14.70
C LEU A 265 3.52 -7.60 -13.68
N ARG A 266 3.54 -8.91 -13.42
CA ARG A 266 4.43 -9.55 -12.43
C ARG A 266 5.88 -9.52 -12.85
N GLU A 267 6.16 -9.53 -14.15
CA GLU A 267 7.51 -9.56 -14.71
C GLU A 267 8.27 -8.25 -14.49
N HIS A 268 7.60 -7.17 -14.06
CA HIS A 268 8.23 -5.91 -13.62
C HIS A 268 8.90 -6.01 -12.25
N PHE A 269 8.71 -7.11 -11.51
CA PHE A 269 9.17 -7.27 -10.13
C PHE A 269 10.13 -8.46 -10.01
N HIS A 270 11.36 -8.20 -9.55
CA HIS A 270 12.39 -9.24 -9.39
C HIS A 270 12.84 -9.45 -7.94
N PHE A 271 12.88 -8.37 -7.15
CA PHE A 271 13.43 -8.40 -5.79
C PHE A 271 12.39 -8.08 -4.72
N GLU A 272 11.46 -7.18 -5.03
CA GLU A 272 10.41 -6.73 -4.14
C GLU A 272 9.19 -6.25 -4.93
N VAL A 273 8.04 -6.19 -4.26
CA VAL A 273 6.77 -5.71 -4.78
C VAL A 273 6.27 -4.60 -3.87
N ILE A 274 6.53 -3.36 -4.29
CA ILE A 274 6.02 -2.17 -3.61
C ILE A 274 4.60 -1.87 -4.13
N PRO A 275 3.60 -1.65 -3.26
CA PRO A 275 2.21 -1.45 -3.68
C PRO A 275 2.02 -0.39 -4.77
N LEU A 276 2.64 0.77 -4.63
CA LEU A 276 2.54 1.84 -5.64
C LEU A 276 3.17 1.44 -6.98
N GLU A 277 4.24 0.63 -6.97
CA GLU A 277 4.86 0.15 -8.19
C GLU A 277 3.94 -0.81 -8.96
N THR A 278 3.00 -1.51 -8.30
CA THR A 278 1.96 -2.28 -9.02
C THR A 278 1.02 -1.40 -9.84
N VAL A 279 0.76 -0.16 -9.38
CA VAL A 279 -0.01 0.84 -10.13
C VAL A 279 0.82 1.38 -11.31
N HIS A 280 2.12 1.62 -11.11
CA HIS A 280 3.02 2.00 -12.20
C HIS A 280 3.13 0.89 -13.26
N ALA A 281 3.26 -0.38 -12.87
CA ALA A 281 3.28 -1.52 -13.78
C ALA A 281 1.97 -1.60 -14.59
N ALA A 282 0.81 -1.42 -13.94
CA ALA A 282 -0.48 -1.38 -14.62
C ALA A 282 -0.57 -0.25 -15.67
N LYS A 283 0.02 0.91 -15.39
CA LYS A 283 0.12 1.99 -16.37
C LYS A 283 1.02 1.63 -17.54
N ILE A 284 2.18 1.03 -17.29
CA ILE A 284 3.15 0.62 -18.32
C ILE A 284 2.52 -0.40 -19.27
N GLU A 285 1.80 -1.38 -18.74
CA GLU A 285 1.08 -2.40 -19.51
C GLU A 285 -0.19 -1.87 -20.20
N GLY A 286 -0.53 -0.58 -20.01
CA GLY A 286 -1.69 0.05 -20.65
C GLY A 286 -3.05 -0.53 -20.21
N ILE A 287 -3.11 -1.14 -19.02
CA ILE A 287 -4.33 -1.79 -18.51
C ILE A 287 -5.22 -0.83 -17.71
N LEU A 288 -4.82 0.42 -17.52
CA LEU A 288 -5.59 1.45 -16.81
C LEU A 288 -6.45 2.27 -17.79
N ASP A 289 -7.68 2.59 -17.40
CA ASP A 289 -8.62 3.43 -18.14
C ASP A 289 -8.82 4.79 -17.44
N THR A 290 -9.67 4.83 -16.40
CA THR A 290 -9.96 6.07 -15.67
C THR A 290 -9.40 6.06 -14.25
N THR A 291 -9.15 7.25 -13.70
CA THR A 291 -8.72 7.41 -12.30
C THR A 291 -9.77 8.18 -11.51
N ASN A 292 -10.11 7.66 -10.33
CA ASN A 292 -11.00 8.30 -9.38
C ASN A 292 -10.29 8.52 -8.03
N TYR A 293 -10.60 9.63 -7.38
CA TYR A 293 -10.07 9.98 -6.05
C TYR A 293 -11.19 9.97 -5.02
N ARG A 294 -10.92 9.40 -3.85
CA ARG A 294 -11.80 9.42 -2.69
C ARG A 294 -11.06 9.96 -1.48
N ALA A 295 -11.51 11.13 -1.02
CA ALA A 295 -10.97 11.77 0.18
C ALA A 295 -11.22 10.93 1.43
N SER A 296 -10.22 10.91 2.30
CA SER A 296 -10.28 10.37 3.66
C SER A 296 -11.11 11.24 4.60
N LYS A 297 -11.48 10.67 5.75
CA LYS A 297 -12.05 11.46 6.87
C LYS A 297 -11.14 12.61 7.28
N ARG A 298 -9.81 12.37 7.30
CA ARG A 298 -8.82 13.43 7.56
C ARG A 298 -8.90 14.56 6.54
N SER A 299 -8.94 14.24 5.25
CA SER A 299 -9.04 15.24 4.18
C SER A 299 -10.35 16.04 4.24
N ILE A 300 -11.45 15.41 4.66
CA ILE A 300 -12.75 16.06 4.89
C ILE A 300 -12.69 17.01 6.10
N LEU A 301 -12.21 16.53 7.25
CA LEU A 301 -12.11 17.33 8.48
C LEU A 301 -11.17 18.53 8.31
N LEU A 302 -10.01 18.36 7.67
CA LEU A 302 -9.10 19.46 7.35
C LEU A 302 -9.70 20.48 6.36
N LYS A 303 -10.65 20.06 5.52
CA LYS A 303 -11.39 21.00 4.67
C LYS A 303 -12.38 21.82 5.51
N TYR A 304 -13.10 21.19 6.44
CA TYR A 304 -13.96 21.90 7.38
C TYR A 304 -13.19 22.88 8.25
N GLU A 305 -11.98 22.51 8.69
CA GLU A 305 -11.10 23.39 9.46
C GLU A 305 -10.80 24.72 8.76
N LYS A 306 -10.75 24.72 7.43
CA LYS A 306 -10.56 25.93 6.62
C LYS A 306 -11.84 26.72 6.36
N LEU A 307 -13.00 26.07 6.46
CA LEU A 307 -14.31 26.66 6.14
C LEU A 307 -15.03 27.23 7.37
N ILE A 308 -14.80 26.63 8.53
CA ILE A 308 -15.31 27.10 9.81
C ILE A 308 -14.50 28.35 10.20
N GLN A 309 -15.20 29.40 10.64
CA GLN A 309 -14.54 30.62 11.11
C GLN A 309 -13.72 30.30 12.37
N GLU A 310 -12.57 30.96 12.53
CA GLU A 310 -11.63 30.73 13.63
C GLU A 310 -12.29 30.78 15.02
N LYS A 311 -13.24 31.70 15.24
CA LYS A 311 -14.00 31.79 16.50
C LYS A 311 -14.89 30.57 16.80
N TYR A 312 -15.21 29.74 15.82
CA TYR A 312 -16.10 28.57 15.94
C TYR A 312 -15.37 27.24 15.72
N ILE A 313 -14.06 27.26 15.48
CA ILE A 313 -13.32 26.08 15.00
C ILE A 313 -13.31 24.93 16.01
N HIS A 314 -13.33 25.24 17.31
CA HIS A 314 -13.36 24.29 18.41
C HIS A 314 -14.74 23.64 18.61
N MET A 315 -15.83 24.30 18.17
CA MET A 315 -17.20 23.89 18.46
C MET A 315 -17.52 22.44 18.06
N PRO A 316 -17.05 21.89 16.91
CA PRO A 316 -17.33 20.50 16.58
C PRO A 316 -16.69 19.51 17.55
N ARG A 317 -15.47 19.77 18.01
CA ARG A 317 -14.78 18.94 19.01
C ARG A 317 -15.48 19.03 20.35
N ASP A 318 -15.79 20.25 20.77
CA ASP A 318 -16.44 20.52 22.06
C ASP A 318 -17.86 19.92 22.11
N LEU A 319 -18.60 19.94 20.99
CA LEU A 319 -19.90 19.28 20.85
C LEU A 319 -19.79 17.76 21.01
N VAL A 320 -18.82 17.11 20.34
CA VAL A 320 -18.61 15.66 20.44
C VAL A 320 -18.13 15.24 21.82
N SER A 321 -17.31 16.06 22.48
CA SER A 321 -16.89 15.85 23.87
C SER A 321 -17.93 16.29 24.92
N THR A 322 -19.13 16.69 24.50
CA THR A 322 -20.25 17.16 25.34
C THR A 322 -19.96 18.41 26.20
N GLN A 323 -18.89 19.15 25.88
CA GLN A 323 -18.54 20.43 26.51
C GLN A 323 -19.42 21.59 26.01
N LEU A 324 -20.04 21.40 24.84
CA LEU A 324 -20.97 22.33 24.21
C LEU A 324 -22.28 21.60 23.92
N GLN A 325 -23.43 22.27 24.06
CA GLN A 325 -24.74 21.70 23.74
C GLN A 325 -25.19 22.11 22.33
N LEU A 326 -25.98 21.27 21.66
CA LEU A 326 -26.49 21.56 20.31
C LEU A 326 -27.22 22.92 20.21
N LYS A 327 -28.00 23.26 21.25
CA LYS A 327 -28.74 24.54 21.33
C LYS A 327 -27.81 25.76 21.28
N ASP A 328 -26.60 25.63 21.81
CA ASP A 328 -25.61 26.73 21.84
C ASP A 328 -25.11 27.07 20.43
N ILE A 329 -25.29 26.16 19.46
CA ILE A 329 -24.97 26.39 18.04
C ILE A 329 -26.24 26.75 17.26
N VAL A 330 -27.32 25.97 17.44
CA VAL A 330 -28.53 26.10 16.61
C VAL A 330 -29.29 27.39 16.92
N ASP A 331 -29.33 27.80 18.19
CA ASP A 331 -30.11 28.96 18.63
C ASP A 331 -29.30 30.27 18.62
N ASP A 332 -27.98 30.23 18.43
CA ASP A 332 -27.15 31.43 18.38
C ASP A 332 -27.36 32.20 17.07
N GLU A 333 -27.97 33.39 17.16
CA GLU A 333 -28.22 34.28 16.03
C GLU A 333 -26.94 34.88 15.42
N ASN A 334 -25.83 34.89 16.16
CA ASN A 334 -24.55 35.40 15.68
C ASN A 334 -23.85 34.42 14.72
N ILE A 335 -24.24 33.15 14.72
CA ILE A 335 -23.70 32.13 13.82
C ILE A 335 -24.53 32.14 12.54
N SER A 336 -23.91 32.52 11.42
CA SER A 336 -24.60 32.43 10.12
C SER A 336 -25.06 31.00 9.83
N LEU A 337 -26.16 30.84 9.10
CA LEU A 337 -26.71 29.53 8.72
C LEU A 337 -25.62 28.60 8.12
N GLN A 338 -24.77 29.13 7.26
CA GLN A 338 -23.70 28.35 6.63
C GLN A 338 -22.68 27.81 7.65
N GLN A 339 -22.34 28.61 8.66
CA GLN A 339 -21.43 28.19 9.73
C GLN A 339 -22.07 27.14 10.62
N LYS A 340 -23.36 27.28 10.98
CA LYS A 340 -24.11 26.23 11.69
C LYS A 340 -24.06 24.89 10.92
N GLN A 341 -24.29 24.94 9.61
CA GLN A 341 -24.20 23.75 8.74
C GLN A 341 -22.80 23.13 8.78
N TYR A 342 -21.73 23.92 8.61
CA TYR A 342 -20.36 23.42 8.63
C TYR A 342 -19.95 22.85 9.99
N ILE A 343 -20.34 23.50 11.10
CA ILE A 343 -20.05 23.03 12.45
C ILE A 343 -20.70 21.66 12.67
N LEU A 344 -21.99 21.49 12.36
CA LEU A 344 -22.71 20.22 12.57
C LEU A 344 -22.24 19.11 11.62
N GLU A 345 -21.88 19.44 10.38
CA GLU A 345 -21.27 18.48 9.45
C GLU A 345 -19.89 18.01 9.92
N ALA A 346 -19.01 18.94 10.31
CA ALA A 346 -17.71 18.63 10.89
C ALA A 346 -17.85 17.83 12.19
N SER A 347 -18.86 18.13 13.01
CA SER A 347 -19.15 17.38 14.24
C SER A 347 -19.54 15.94 13.94
N THR A 348 -20.31 15.73 12.88
CA THR A 348 -20.71 14.38 12.45
C THR A 348 -19.49 13.59 11.98
N GLU A 349 -18.65 14.19 11.14
CA GLU A 349 -17.41 13.56 10.65
C GLU A 349 -16.42 13.27 11.79
N PHE A 350 -16.28 14.20 12.74
CA PHE A 350 -15.42 14.05 13.91
C PHE A 350 -15.95 12.99 14.88
N LEU A 351 -17.28 12.93 15.08
CA LEU A 351 -17.91 11.90 15.89
C LEU A 351 -17.66 10.49 15.33
N GLU A 352 -17.82 10.32 14.02
CA GLU A 352 -17.49 9.05 13.35
C GLU A 352 -16.01 8.70 13.46
N TYR A 353 -15.12 9.70 13.36
CA TYR A 353 -13.69 9.52 13.59
C TYR A 353 -13.39 9.06 15.02
N SER A 354 -13.92 9.73 16.04
CA SER A 354 -13.73 9.37 17.45
C SER A 354 -14.26 7.97 17.77
N PHE A 355 -15.43 7.60 17.22
CA PHE A 355 -15.97 6.26 17.35
C PHE A 355 -15.05 5.20 16.69
N SER A 356 -14.48 5.49 15.52
CA SER A 356 -13.52 4.59 14.86
C SER A 356 -12.22 4.37 15.64
N LYS A 357 -11.87 5.29 16.54
CA LYS A 357 -10.72 5.20 17.45
C LYS A 357 -11.04 4.51 18.78
N ASN A 358 -12.27 4.03 18.96
CA ASN A 358 -12.78 3.45 20.21
C ASN A 358 -12.76 4.43 21.39
N ASP A 359 -12.85 5.73 21.13
CA ASP A 359 -12.89 6.76 22.18
C ASP A 359 -14.29 6.87 22.84
N MET A 360 -15.29 6.16 22.30
CA MET A 360 -16.69 6.27 22.70
C MET A 360 -17.42 4.93 22.54
N ASN A 361 -18.39 4.66 23.41
CA ASN A 361 -19.25 3.48 23.29
C ASN A 361 -20.31 3.66 22.18
N LYS A 362 -20.88 2.55 21.71
CA LYS A 362 -21.83 2.56 20.59
C LYS A 362 -23.14 3.28 20.88
N GLU A 363 -23.64 3.21 22.11
CA GLU A 363 -24.93 3.79 22.50
C GLU A 363 -24.85 5.32 22.48
N GLU A 364 -23.80 5.86 23.12
CA GLU A 364 -23.47 7.29 23.12
C GLU A 364 -23.24 7.82 21.69
N TYR A 365 -22.47 7.08 20.88
CA TYR A 365 -22.26 7.43 19.47
C TYR A 365 -23.58 7.55 18.71
N LEU A 366 -24.47 6.56 18.83
CA LEU A 366 -25.75 6.56 18.11
C LEU A 366 -26.67 7.70 18.56
N GLU A 367 -26.69 8.01 19.86
CA GLU A 367 -27.47 9.12 20.40
C GLU A 367 -26.97 10.47 19.87
N LEU A 368 -25.66 10.75 19.99
CA LEU A 368 -25.05 11.98 19.49
C LEU A 368 -25.21 12.09 17.97
N PHE A 369 -24.98 10.99 17.25
CA PHE A 369 -25.12 10.95 15.79
C PHE A 369 -26.55 11.29 15.38
N HIS A 370 -27.55 10.68 16.01
CA HIS A 370 -28.95 10.97 15.74
C HIS A 370 -29.29 12.44 16.02
N ASN A 371 -28.86 12.96 17.17
CA ASN A 371 -29.17 14.33 17.59
C ASN A 371 -28.52 15.38 16.67
N ILE A 372 -27.23 15.22 16.35
CA ILE A 372 -26.49 16.14 15.45
C ILE A 372 -27.08 16.09 14.05
N THR A 373 -27.29 14.90 13.48
CA THR A 373 -27.79 14.76 12.10
C THR A 373 -29.22 15.23 11.94
N LYS A 374 -30.08 15.04 12.96
CA LYS A 374 -31.45 15.58 12.99
C LYS A 374 -31.45 17.11 12.94
N GLN A 375 -30.63 17.76 13.77
CA GLN A 375 -30.52 19.22 13.74
C GLN A 375 -29.91 19.71 12.43
N ARG A 376 -28.88 19.03 11.93
CA ARG A 376 -28.29 19.36 10.63
C ARG A 376 -29.32 19.29 9.52
N ALA A 377 -30.16 18.26 9.48
CA ALA A 377 -31.20 18.11 8.47
C ALA A 377 -32.22 19.27 8.48
N ALA A 378 -32.54 19.82 9.65
CA ALA A 378 -33.46 20.95 9.80
C ALA A 378 -32.91 22.27 9.20
N LEU A 379 -31.58 22.40 9.03
CA LEU A 379 -30.93 23.58 8.46
C LEU A 379 -30.98 23.62 6.91
N GLY A 380 -31.69 22.70 6.27
CA GLY A 380 -31.86 22.66 4.82
C GLY A 380 -30.61 22.21 4.04
N GLN A 381 -30.63 22.42 2.72
CA GLN A 381 -29.56 21.99 1.83
C GLN A 381 -28.25 22.73 2.12
N GLY A 382 -27.17 21.98 2.34
CA GLY A 382 -25.82 22.54 2.49
C GLY A 382 -25.11 22.75 1.16
N LYS A 383 -23.96 23.44 1.21
CA LYS A 383 -23.04 23.50 0.09
C LYS A 383 -22.28 22.18 -0.05
N LYS A 384 -22.16 21.68 -1.28
CA LYS A 384 -21.32 20.51 -1.55
C LYS A 384 -19.87 20.84 -1.21
N LEU A 385 -19.24 19.99 -0.42
CA LEU A 385 -17.84 20.14 -0.04
C LEU A 385 -16.94 19.90 -1.27
N ASP A 386 -16.18 20.92 -1.65
CA ASP A 386 -15.17 20.81 -2.71
C ASP A 386 -13.79 20.54 -2.10
N ILE A 387 -13.34 19.28 -2.22
CA ILE A 387 -12.06 18.81 -1.74
C ILE A 387 -11.10 18.76 -2.92
N LYS A 388 -10.05 19.59 -2.85
CA LYS A 388 -8.99 19.59 -3.86
C LYS A 388 -8.38 18.20 -3.94
N THR A 389 -8.41 17.61 -5.13
CA THR A 389 -7.75 16.33 -5.39
C THR A 389 -6.23 16.53 -5.32
N PRO A 390 -5.51 15.76 -4.49
CA PRO A 390 -4.05 15.85 -4.41
C PRO A 390 -3.39 15.35 -5.71
N PRO A 391 -2.09 15.61 -5.92
CA PRO A 391 -1.35 15.01 -7.02
C PRO A 391 -1.51 13.49 -7.05
N ASN A 392 -1.73 12.92 -8.24
CA ASN A 392 -1.98 11.50 -8.40
C ASN A 392 -0.68 10.69 -8.26
N PRO A 393 -0.62 9.68 -7.35
CA PRO A 393 0.53 8.79 -7.17
C PRO A 393 0.99 8.09 -8.46
N LEU A 394 0.09 7.92 -9.43
CA LEU A 394 0.38 7.38 -10.77
C LEU A 394 1.49 8.14 -11.53
N TYR A 395 1.70 9.41 -11.17
CA TYR A 395 2.74 10.27 -11.72
C TYR A 395 3.79 10.64 -10.67
N SER A 396 3.88 9.89 -9.58
CA SER A 396 5.01 9.98 -8.65
C SER A 396 6.29 9.42 -9.29
N HIS A 397 7.45 9.68 -8.69
CA HIS A 397 8.67 9.02 -9.13
C HIS A 397 8.65 7.55 -8.72
N ARG A 398 9.48 6.73 -9.37
CA ARG A 398 9.63 5.31 -9.07
C ARG A 398 10.40 5.08 -7.75
N ALA A 399 10.28 3.89 -7.18
CA ALA A 399 10.86 3.54 -5.88
C ALA A 399 12.39 3.44 -5.86
N ILE A 400 13.02 2.87 -6.91
CA ILE A 400 14.48 2.75 -6.97
C ILE A 400 15.05 4.10 -7.39
N LYS A 401 16.04 4.60 -6.67
CA LYS A 401 16.77 5.85 -6.96
C LYS A 401 18.25 5.56 -7.16
N THR A 402 18.82 6.17 -8.20
CA THR A 402 20.27 6.35 -8.33
C THR A 402 20.61 7.83 -8.30
N THR A 403 21.75 8.16 -7.70
CA THR A 403 22.22 9.52 -7.52
C THR A 403 23.62 9.64 -8.09
N ALA A 404 23.86 10.70 -8.86
CA ALA A 404 25.19 11.14 -9.24
C ALA A 404 25.31 12.63 -8.94
N GLY A 405 26.42 13.04 -8.33
CA GLY A 405 26.60 14.43 -7.94
C GLY A 405 28.05 14.85 -7.82
N PHE A 406 28.25 16.15 -7.68
CA PHE A 406 29.53 16.76 -7.38
C PHE A 406 29.33 17.85 -6.34
N GLY A 407 30.39 18.22 -5.66
CA GLY A 407 30.31 19.19 -4.59
C GLY A 407 31.68 19.71 -4.17
N VAL A 408 31.63 20.55 -3.13
CA VAL A 408 32.81 21.09 -2.47
C VAL A 408 32.66 20.82 -0.97
N ARG A 409 33.68 20.21 -0.36
CA ARG A 409 33.81 20.00 1.09
C ARG A 409 35.12 20.62 1.55
N GLU A 410 35.06 21.59 2.46
CA GLU A 410 36.26 22.31 2.98
C GLU A 410 37.19 22.87 1.88
N GLY A 411 36.61 23.32 0.75
CA GLY A 411 37.36 23.84 -0.40
C GLY A 411 37.85 22.77 -1.39
N GLU A 412 37.62 21.48 -1.11
CA GLU A 412 38.02 20.37 -1.97
C GLU A 412 36.85 19.88 -2.84
N THR A 413 37.12 19.62 -4.11
CA THR A 413 36.12 19.04 -5.02
C THR A 413 35.90 17.57 -4.68
N ILE A 414 34.63 17.17 -4.59
CA ILE A 414 34.22 15.81 -4.22
C ILE A 414 33.11 15.33 -5.16
N GLY A 415 33.20 14.07 -5.60
CA GLY A 415 32.15 13.40 -6.36
C GLY A 415 31.27 12.54 -5.46
N PHE A 416 30.00 12.38 -5.81
CA PHE A 416 29.04 11.54 -5.08
C PHE A 416 28.34 10.56 -6.01
N LEU A 417 28.19 9.32 -5.55
CA LEU A 417 27.37 8.29 -6.19
C LEU A 417 26.50 7.62 -5.14
N GLY A 418 25.23 7.38 -5.46
CA GLY A 418 24.33 6.73 -4.52
C GLY A 418 23.30 5.82 -5.17
N ILE A 419 22.79 4.89 -4.38
CA ILE A 419 21.70 4.00 -4.74
C ILE A 419 20.79 3.75 -3.55
N ARG A 420 19.49 3.80 -3.81
CA ARG A 420 18.44 3.38 -2.88
C ARG A 420 17.46 2.46 -3.63
N PRO A 421 17.25 1.22 -3.18
CA PRO A 421 16.38 0.29 -3.87
C PRO A 421 14.89 0.56 -3.63
N ALA A 422 14.50 1.12 -2.48
CA ALA A 422 13.10 1.16 -2.10
C ALA A 422 12.65 2.55 -1.60
N TYR A 423 11.40 2.88 -1.91
CA TYR A 423 10.65 4.01 -1.36
C TYR A 423 11.32 5.39 -1.56
N HIS A 424 10.99 6.35 -0.70
CA HIS A 424 11.31 7.77 -0.85
C HIS A 424 11.66 8.41 0.50
N ASP A 425 12.47 9.46 0.43
CA ASP A 425 12.83 10.32 1.55
C ASP A 425 12.11 11.67 1.51
N LEU A 426 12.36 12.51 2.52
CA LEU A 426 11.80 13.87 2.60
C LEU A 426 12.43 14.87 1.61
N GLU A 427 13.59 14.54 1.05
CA GLU A 427 14.32 15.36 0.07
C GLU A 427 13.92 15.08 -1.38
N ASP A 428 13.28 13.93 -1.64
CA ASP A 428 12.69 13.56 -2.92
C ASP A 428 11.49 14.45 -3.29
N SER A 429 11.00 14.32 -4.52
CA SER A 429 9.77 15.01 -4.91
C SER A 429 8.57 14.41 -4.20
N ASN A 430 7.88 15.21 -3.39
CA ASN A 430 6.66 14.81 -2.68
C ASN A 430 5.42 14.62 -3.59
N TYR A 431 5.54 14.76 -4.90
CA TYR A 431 4.42 14.67 -5.83
C TYR A 431 3.82 13.27 -5.82
N GLY A 432 2.56 13.16 -5.40
CA GLY A 432 1.86 11.89 -5.31
C GLY A 432 2.17 11.09 -4.04
N PHE A 433 2.98 11.64 -3.14
CA PHE A 433 3.27 11.05 -1.83
C PHE A 433 2.59 11.83 -0.70
N LEU A 434 2.37 11.14 0.42
CA LEU A 434 1.82 11.79 1.59
C LEU A 434 2.87 12.70 2.22
N ARG A 435 2.52 13.97 2.41
CA ARG A 435 3.39 14.99 2.99
C ARG A 435 3.88 14.60 4.39
N GLY A 436 5.18 14.82 4.64
CA GLY A 436 5.80 14.55 5.95
C GLY A 436 6.01 13.06 6.22
N THR A 437 6.01 12.22 5.18
CA THR A 437 6.36 10.80 5.28
C THR A 437 7.69 10.53 4.62
N GLN A 438 8.47 9.62 5.21
CA GLN A 438 9.62 9.00 4.56
C GLN A 438 9.65 7.53 4.98
N ILE A 439 10.03 6.67 4.05
CA ILE A 439 10.41 5.30 4.36
C ILE A 439 11.63 5.00 3.49
N GLU A 440 12.71 4.55 4.09
CA GLU A 440 13.94 4.21 3.39
C GLU A 440 14.45 2.86 3.88
N PHE A 441 14.42 1.87 2.99
CA PHE A 441 14.96 0.53 3.21
C PHE A 441 16.19 0.37 2.35
N LEU A 442 17.36 0.38 3.00
CA LEU A 442 18.67 0.50 2.37
C LEU A 442 18.87 1.84 1.66
N ASN A 443 19.99 2.52 1.91
CA ASN A 443 20.49 3.61 1.08
C ASN A 443 22.01 3.60 1.19
N LEU A 444 22.71 3.72 0.07
CA LEU A 444 24.16 3.79 0.02
C LEU A 444 24.56 5.07 -0.71
N GLU A 445 25.33 5.94 -0.06
CA GLU A 445 25.98 7.10 -0.66
C GLU A 445 27.49 6.97 -0.47
N PHE A 446 28.22 7.07 -1.58
CA PHE A 446 29.67 7.07 -1.63
C PHE A 446 30.15 8.45 -2.06
N SER A 447 31.29 8.87 -1.50
CA SER A 447 32.02 10.02 -1.98
C SER A 447 33.40 9.63 -2.49
N TYR A 448 33.89 10.37 -3.48
CA TYR A 448 35.22 10.20 -4.05
C TYR A 448 35.94 11.54 -4.11
N SER A 449 37.08 11.64 -3.44
CA SER A 449 37.98 12.80 -3.45
C SER A 449 39.41 12.34 -3.21
N LYS A 450 40.40 12.97 -3.87
CA LYS A 450 41.84 12.67 -3.71
C LYS A 450 42.19 11.17 -3.75
N GLU A 451 41.60 10.45 -4.71
CA GLU A 451 41.81 8.98 -4.87
C GLU A 451 41.29 8.13 -3.70
N GLU A 452 40.52 8.71 -2.77
CA GLU A 452 39.88 8.00 -1.68
C GLU A 452 38.37 7.86 -1.91
N LEU A 453 37.88 6.63 -1.87
CA LEU A 453 36.44 6.31 -1.82
C LEU A 453 35.99 6.17 -0.36
N LYS A 454 34.94 6.90 0.02
CA LYS A 454 34.39 6.89 1.38
C LYS A 454 32.90 6.58 1.33
N ILE A 455 32.39 5.93 2.38
CA ILE A 455 30.96 5.71 2.59
C ILE A 455 30.42 6.90 3.41
N GLU A 456 29.57 7.71 2.80
CA GLU A 456 28.93 8.88 3.43
C GLU A 456 27.72 8.46 4.26
N ASP A 457 26.86 7.62 3.69
CA ASP A 457 25.68 7.07 4.33
C ASP A 457 25.48 5.62 3.87
N ALA A 458 25.17 4.75 4.82
CA ALA A 458 24.73 3.38 4.61
C ALA A 458 23.54 3.10 5.52
N THR A 459 22.40 3.73 5.22
CA THR A 459 21.15 3.52 5.96
C THR A 459 20.63 2.11 5.71
N ILE A 460 20.21 1.42 6.75
CA ILE A 460 19.54 0.10 6.65
C ILE A 460 18.03 0.30 6.72
N LEU A 461 17.58 1.12 7.68
CA LEU A 461 16.19 1.45 7.92
C LEU A 461 16.08 2.92 8.30
N SER A 462 15.17 3.64 7.63
CA SER A 462 14.71 4.96 8.05
C SER A 462 13.20 5.01 7.92
N ILE A 463 12.52 5.45 8.98
CA ILE A 463 11.08 5.70 8.96
C ILE A 463 10.85 7.06 9.59
N VAL A 464 10.10 7.91 8.91
CA VAL A 464 9.74 9.23 9.43
C VAL A 464 8.25 9.47 9.24
N SER A 465 7.60 9.90 10.32
CA SER A 465 6.25 10.43 10.33
C SER A 465 6.24 11.81 10.99
N LEU A 466 6.17 12.86 10.19
CA LEU A 466 5.99 14.24 10.63
C LEU A 466 4.52 14.63 10.52
N ALA A 467 3.63 13.89 11.20
CA ALA A 467 2.20 14.14 11.16
C ALA A 467 1.84 15.54 11.69
N GLN A 468 1.33 16.40 10.80
CA GLN A 468 0.98 17.77 11.16
C GLN A 468 -0.28 17.80 12.02
N ARG A 469 -0.18 18.50 13.16
CA ARG A 469 -1.27 18.77 14.08
C ARG A 469 -2.27 19.75 13.48
N SER A 470 -3.53 19.58 13.86
CA SER A 470 -4.65 20.45 13.47
C SER A 470 -5.70 20.45 14.58
N GLU A 471 -6.77 21.23 14.48
CA GLU A 471 -7.85 21.27 15.49
C GLU A 471 -8.40 19.86 15.79
N PHE A 472 -8.58 19.03 14.75
CA PHE A 472 -9.16 17.70 14.88
C PHE A 472 -8.13 16.60 15.14
N PHE A 473 -6.83 16.87 14.92
CA PHE A 473 -5.80 15.85 14.94
C PHE A 473 -4.64 16.22 15.88
N ASN A 474 -4.66 15.62 17.08
CA ASN A 474 -3.58 15.68 18.06
C ASN A 474 -2.47 14.65 17.72
N SER A 475 -1.88 14.77 16.53
CA SER A 475 -0.90 13.80 16.05
C SER A 475 0.49 14.00 16.69
N PHE A 476 1.14 12.88 17.01
CA PHE A 476 2.53 12.83 17.42
C PHE A 476 3.42 12.58 16.20
N SER A 477 4.56 13.27 16.12
CA SER A 477 5.58 13.03 15.10
C SER A 477 6.68 12.16 15.67
N TRP A 478 7.22 11.25 14.87
CA TRP A 478 8.29 10.35 15.28
C TRP A 478 9.17 9.99 14.10
N ARG A 479 10.42 9.65 14.39
CA ARG A 479 11.38 9.21 13.38
C ARG A 479 12.33 8.18 13.94
N THR A 480 12.83 7.31 13.09
CA THR A 480 13.89 6.37 13.45
C THR A 480 14.85 6.21 12.29
N LYS A 481 16.13 6.02 12.61
CA LYS A 481 17.18 5.68 11.64
C LYS A 481 18.10 4.64 12.27
N PHE A 482 18.42 3.62 11.48
CA PHE A 482 19.45 2.62 11.76
C PHE A 482 20.33 2.49 10.52
N GLY A 483 21.64 2.54 10.71
CA GLY A 483 22.59 2.42 9.61
C GLY A 483 23.94 2.99 9.98
N PHE A 484 24.70 3.45 8.99
CA PHE A 484 25.99 4.08 9.20
C PHE A 484 26.03 5.46 8.55
N ASP A 485 26.61 6.45 9.23
CA ASP A 485 26.86 7.76 8.64
C ASP A 485 28.17 8.38 9.15
N ARG A 486 28.60 9.45 8.49
CA ARG A 486 29.78 10.26 8.85
C ARG A 486 29.44 11.48 9.72
N ASN A 487 28.22 11.57 10.24
CA ASN A 487 27.77 12.75 10.99
C ASN A 487 28.26 12.75 12.44
N TYR A 488 28.95 11.71 12.91
CA TYR A 488 29.50 11.72 14.26
C TYR A 488 30.66 12.74 14.41
N VAL A 489 31.11 12.98 15.63
CA VAL A 489 32.18 13.95 15.92
C VAL A 489 33.57 13.52 15.41
N ASN A 490 33.75 12.26 14.96
CA ASN A 490 34.98 11.80 14.33
C ASN A 490 34.81 11.76 12.79
N ASP A 491 35.89 11.52 12.04
CA ASP A 491 35.84 11.52 10.56
C ASP A 491 35.60 10.12 9.95
N LYS A 492 35.16 9.17 10.77
CA LYS A 492 34.86 7.80 10.38
C LYS A 492 33.36 7.63 10.15
N THR A 493 33.04 6.61 9.36
CA THR A 493 31.67 6.12 9.22
C THR A 493 31.34 5.28 10.45
N ASN A 494 30.34 5.68 11.23
CA ASN A 494 29.95 5.01 12.47
C ASN A 494 28.52 4.52 12.38
N PHE A 495 28.23 3.39 13.03
CA PHE A 495 26.86 2.91 13.14
C PHE A 495 26.06 3.85 14.04
N ILE A 496 24.84 4.21 13.62
CA ILE A 496 23.89 5.03 14.35
C ILE A 496 22.58 4.27 14.54
N GLY A 497 22.00 4.41 15.74
CA GLY A 497 20.58 4.14 15.99
C GLY A 497 19.93 5.36 16.65
N THR A 498 18.77 5.77 16.17
CA THR A 498 17.99 6.88 16.75
C THR A 498 16.50 6.56 16.77
N LEU A 499 15.82 7.04 17.81
CA LEU A 499 14.36 7.03 17.93
C LEU A 499 13.90 8.40 18.40
N GLY A 500 13.63 9.28 17.43
CA GLY A 500 13.20 10.64 17.66
C GLY A 500 11.69 10.77 17.80
N PHE A 501 11.27 11.77 18.56
CA PHE A 501 9.88 12.11 18.80
C PHE A 501 9.66 13.61 18.87
N GLY A 502 8.45 14.05 18.54
CA GLY A 502 8.12 15.46 18.63
C GLY A 502 6.78 15.78 17.98
N TYR A 503 6.72 16.98 17.40
CA TYR A 503 5.49 17.52 16.85
C TYR A 503 5.75 18.30 15.58
N SER A 504 4.76 18.28 14.68
CA SER A 504 4.77 19.07 13.46
C SER A 504 3.49 19.89 13.35
N TRP A 505 3.61 21.07 12.72
CA TRP A 505 2.51 21.97 12.39
C TRP A 505 2.69 22.45 10.97
N GLY A 506 1.61 22.59 10.21
CA GLY A 506 1.74 23.03 8.83
C GLY A 506 0.44 23.51 8.22
N ASN A 507 0.59 24.16 7.08
CA ASN A 507 -0.51 24.64 6.24
C ASN A 507 -0.26 24.23 4.78
N GLU A 508 -0.99 24.80 3.82
CA GLU A 508 -0.80 24.48 2.39
C GLU A 508 0.54 24.95 1.79
N LEU A 509 1.28 25.82 2.48
CA LEU A 509 2.54 26.40 2.00
C LEU A 509 3.76 25.60 2.48
N ALA A 510 3.79 25.33 3.79
CA ALA A 510 4.94 24.75 4.47
C ALA A 510 4.51 24.05 5.77
N TYR A 511 5.40 23.23 6.31
CA TYR A 511 5.28 22.68 7.65
C TYR A 511 6.58 22.83 8.41
N VAL A 512 6.46 23.01 9.72
CA VAL A 512 7.58 23.04 10.67
C VAL A 512 7.47 21.86 11.61
N TYR A 513 8.58 21.45 12.18
CA TYR A 513 8.60 20.40 13.18
C TYR A 513 9.71 20.63 14.19
N ILE A 514 9.48 20.12 15.40
CA ILE A 514 10.47 20.10 16.48
C ILE A 514 10.55 18.66 16.97
N MET A 515 11.78 18.14 17.09
CA MET A 515 12.05 16.76 17.51
C MET A 515 13.06 16.74 18.65
N ALA A 516 12.89 15.79 19.56
CA ALA A 516 13.91 15.31 20.47
C ALA A 516 14.36 13.92 20.00
N ASP A 517 15.66 13.72 19.85
CA ASP A 517 16.27 12.55 19.22
C ASP A 517 17.24 11.88 20.18
N PRO A 518 16.80 10.97 21.07
CA PRO A 518 17.71 10.01 21.69
C PRO A 518 18.39 9.17 20.61
N LEU A 519 19.71 9.15 20.63
CA LEU A 519 20.51 8.38 19.68
C LEU A 519 21.72 7.73 20.35
N PHE A 520 22.31 6.76 19.67
CA PHE A 520 23.64 6.26 19.98
C PHE A 520 24.46 6.08 18.71
N TYR A 521 25.77 6.25 18.87
CA TYR A 521 26.77 5.87 17.89
C TYR A 521 27.60 4.71 18.43
N MET A 522 27.98 3.77 17.56
CA MET A 522 28.91 2.69 17.89
C MET A 522 30.31 3.03 17.39
N GLU A 523 31.24 3.30 18.32
CA GLU A 523 32.68 3.32 18.06
C GLU A 523 33.33 2.01 18.59
N ASN A 524 34.41 2.12 19.37
CA ASN A 524 34.93 1.02 20.20
C ASN A 524 33.99 0.70 21.38
N ARG A 525 33.18 1.68 21.79
CA ARG A 525 32.13 1.55 22.81
C ARG A 525 30.90 2.34 22.35
N PRO A 526 29.68 1.99 22.80
CA PRO A 526 28.50 2.79 22.52
C PRO A 526 28.65 4.17 23.18
N VAL A 527 28.32 5.21 22.42
CA VAL A 527 28.27 6.60 22.87
C VAL A 527 26.84 7.08 22.67
N SER A 528 26.19 7.48 23.76
CA SER A 528 24.79 7.94 23.72
C SER A 528 24.72 9.46 23.61
N ALA A 529 23.66 9.96 22.99
CA ALA A 529 23.37 11.38 22.93
C ALA A 529 21.88 11.66 22.94
N ILE A 530 21.54 12.90 23.27
CA ILE A 530 20.21 13.47 23.02
C ILE A 530 20.36 14.65 22.05
N GLY A 531 19.63 14.57 20.95
CA GLY A 531 19.49 15.63 19.95
C GLY A 531 18.21 16.44 20.16
N GLY A 532 18.24 17.72 19.82
CA GLY A 532 17.07 18.54 19.59
C GLY A 532 17.13 19.12 18.18
N SER A 533 16.08 18.94 17.40
CA SER A 533 16.02 19.37 16.00
C SER A 533 14.82 20.29 15.77
N ILE A 534 15.02 21.33 14.97
CA ILE A 534 13.95 22.15 14.40
C ILE A 534 14.07 22.11 12.88
N GLY A 535 12.98 21.86 12.20
CA GLY A 535 12.97 21.80 10.74
C GLY A 535 11.79 22.53 10.12
N LEU A 536 11.98 22.89 8.86
CA LEU A 536 11.04 23.57 7.98
C LEU A 536 11.07 22.88 6.62
N ALA A 537 9.91 22.58 6.09
CA ALA A 537 9.74 22.05 4.74
C ALA A 537 8.73 22.92 3.99
N PHE A 538 9.21 23.62 2.95
CA PHE A 538 8.41 24.40 2.02
C PHE A 538 8.12 23.56 0.78
N ASP A 539 6.86 23.23 0.54
CA ASP A 539 6.47 22.20 -0.42
C ASP A 539 5.14 22.51 -1.13
N ARG A 540 4.78 23.80 -1.19
CA ARG A 540 3.57 24.30 -1.87
C ARG A 540 3.49 23.86 -3.34
N TYR A 541 4.62 23.86 -4.02
CA TYR A 541 4.69 23.69 -5.47
C TYR A 541 5.05 22.26 -5.83
N THR A 542 4.37 21.71 -6.83
CA THR A 542 4.56 20.34 -7.30
C THR A 542 5.91 20.10 -7.98
N PHE A 543 6.60 21.16 -8.40
CA PHE A 543 7.87 21.07 -9.12
C PHE A 543 9.09 21.35 -8.24
N MET A 544 8.92 21.84 -7.01
CA MET A 544 10.05 22.14 -6.13
C MET A 544 9.70 22.00 -4.65
N SER A 545 10.71 21.65 -3.85
CA SER A 545 10.63 21.63 -2.38
C SER A 545 11.92 22.15 -1.77
N THR A 546 11.79 22.79 -0.61
CA THR A 546 12.91 23.25 0.20
C THR A 546 12.80 22.63 1.58
N ASN A 547 13.83 21.93 2.04
CA ASN A 547 13.90 21.38 3.39
C ASN A 547 15.07 22.02 4.14
N ILE A 548 14.85 22.44 5.37
CA ILE A 548 15.88 23.00 6.24
C ILE A 548 15.74 22.33 7.61
N GLU A 549 16.82 21.83 8.18
CA GLU A 549 16.87 21.27 9.53
C GLU A 549 18.10 21.78 10.27
N ALA A 550 17.92 22.23 11.51
CA ALA A 550 18.99 22.53 12.43
C ALA A 550 18.88 21.62 13.65
N THR A 551 19.98 20.97 14.01
CA THR A 551 20.04 20.02 15.12
C THR A 551 21.18 20.36 16.06
N LYS A 552 20.91 20.30 17.37
CA LYS A 552 21.93 20.34 18.42
C LYS A 552 21.96 19.00 19.14
N ARG A 553 23.13 18.39 19.32
CA ARG A 553 23.32 17.12 20.05
C ARG A 553 24.21 17.30 21.26
N PHE A 554 23.84 16.64 22.36
CA PHE A 554 24.61 16.55 23.60
C PHE A 554 24.96 15.09 23.86
N TYR A 555 26.26 14.79 23.88
CA TYR A 555 26.78 13.44 24.08
C TYR A 555 27.05 13.16 25.56
N ASP A 556 26.90 11.91 26.00
CA ASP A 556 27.25 11.44 27.34
C ASP A 556 28.74 11.64 27.69
N THR A 557 29.60 11.77 26.66
CA THR A 557 31.02 12.12 26.79
C THR A 557 31.26 13.60 27.11
N GLY A 558 30.22 14.43 27.22
CA GLY A 558 30.32 15.89 27.40
C GLY A 558 30.64 16.66 26.12
N ARG A 559 30.55 16.01 24.94
CA ARG A 559 30.76 16.66 23.64
C ARG A 559 29.46 17.31 23.17
N GLU A 560 29.57 18.38 22.40
CA GLU A 560 28.44 19.01 21.73
C GLU A 560 28.65 19.03 20.21
N GLN A 561 27.54 18.98 19.47
CA GLN A 561 27.56 19.07 18.02
C GLN A 561 26.36 19.87 17.51
N TYR A 562 26.60 20.69 16.50
CA TYR A 562 25.56 21.37 15.74
C TYR A 562 25.58 20.86 14.30
N LEU A 563 24.41 20.55 13.77
CA LEU A 563 24.22 20.14 12.39
C LEU A 563 23.24 21.11 11.73
N GLY A 564 23.55 21.53 10.51
CA GLY A 564 22.66 22.29 9.66
C GLY A 564 22.52 21.58 8.33
N HIS A 565 21.29 21.40 7.88
CA HIS A 565 20.98 20.79 6.59
C HIS A 565 20.03 21.71 5.84
N ALA A 566 20.32 22.00 4.58
CA ALA A 566 19.42 22.72 3.69
C ALA A 566 19.43 22.08 2.30
N THR A 567 18.25 21.74 1.79
CA THR A 567 18.07 21.06 0.52
C THR A 567 17.06 21.81 -0.32
N GLN A 568 17.42 22.10 -1.57
CA GLN A 568 16.52 22.61 -2.60
C GLN A 568 16.40 21.57 -3.71
N SER A 569 15.20 21.04 -3.89
CA SER A 569 14.90 20.01 -4.88
C SER A 569 14.02 20.55 -5.99
N PHE A 570 14.30 20.16 -7.24
CA PHE A 570 13.52 20.47 -8.43
C PHE A 570 13.15 19.18 -9.16
N ARG A 571 11.86 18.93 -9.33
CA ARG A 571 11.33 17.84 -10.14
C ARG A 571 11.38 18.26 -11.62
N LEU A 572 12.32 17.70 -12.37
CA LEU A 572 12.51 17.99 -13.80
C LEU A 572 11.52 17.21 -14.67
N SER A 573 11.26 15.95 -14.30
CA SER A 573 10.23 15.10 -14.91
C SER A 573 9.70 14.12 -13.85
N GLN A 574 8.88 13.13 -14.24
CA GLN A 574 8.39 12.11 -13.30
C GLN A 574 9.52 11.39 -12.57
N ASN A 575 10.60 11.05 -13.29
CA ASN A 575 11.67 10.18 -12.82
C ASN A 575 13.03 10.87 -12.76
N PHE A 576 13.08 12.20 -12.83
CA PHE A 576 14.32 12.98 -12.74
C PHE A 576 14.16 14.15 -11.77
N GLN A 577 15.11 14.27 -10.85
CA GLN A 577 15.19 15.38 -9.89
C GLN A 577 16.60 15.98 -9.91
N LEU A 578 16.68 17.31 -9.91
CA LEU A 578 17.89 18.06 -9.62
C LEU A 578 17.83 18.54 -8.17
N LYS A 579 18.85 18.25 -7.37
CA LYS A 579 18.90 18.55 -5.94
C LYS A 579 20.18 19.31 -5.60
N PHE A 580 20.03 20.43 -4.91
CA PHE A 580 21.13 21.17 -4.29
C PHE A 580 21.05 20.98 -2.79
N LYS A 581 22.17 20.64 -2.15
CA LYS A 581 22.24 20.37 -0.71
C LYS A 581 23.41 21.11 -0.08
N PHE A 582 23.17 21.64 1.10
CA PHE A 582 24.17 22.24 1.98
C PHE A 582 24.12 21.52 3.32
N ASP A 583 25.27 20.98 3.73
CA ASP A 583 25.48 20.31 4.99
C ASP A 583 26.52 21.09 5.79
N TYR A 584 26.21 21.39 7.06
CA TYR A 584 27.09 22.04 8.02
C TYR A 584 27.23 21.15 9.25
N ILE A 585 28.46 20.85 9.65
CA ILE A 585 28.75 20.04 10.82
C ILE A 585 29.73 20.82 11.68
N GLN A 586 29.32 21.18 12.89
CA GLN A 586 30.19 21.82 13.87
C GLN A 586 30.35 20.95 15.10
N LYS A 587 31.61 20.70 15.47
CA LYS A 587 32.03 19.79 16.53
C LYS A 587 32.70 20.60 17.64
N TYR A 588 32.30 20.36 18.88
CA TYR A 588 32.95 20.93 20.07
C TYR A 588 33.65 19.83 20.87
N TYR A 589 34.96 19.98 21.08
CA TYR A 589 35.77 19.06 21.88
C TYR A 589 36.80 19.82 22.72
N LEU A 590 36.67 19.78 24.06
CA LEU A 590 37.66 20.32 25.01
C LEU A 590 38.19 21.70 24.58
N ASP A 591 37.27 22.66 24.37
CA ASP A 591 37.54 24.05 23.93
C ASP A 591 38.03 24.25 22.48
N LYS A 592 38.11 23.19 21.66
CA LYS A 592 38.33 23.30 20.21
C LYS A 592 37.01 23.22 19.45
N GLN A 593 36.87 24.12 18.48
CA GLN A 593 35.76 24.19 17.54
C GLN A 593 36.29 23.81 16.15
N GLU A 594 35.69 22.79 15.56
CA GLU A 594 35.92 22.38 14.17
C GLU A 594 34.60 22.45 13.41
N SER A 595 34.62 22.92 12.17
CA SER A 595 33.43 23.07 11.33
C SER A 595 33.72 22.59 9.92
N GLU A 596 32.85 21.74 9.40
CA GLU A 596 32.86 21.24 8.04
C GLU A 596 31.63 21.80 7.29
N GLU A 597 31.86 22.33 6.10
CA GLU A 597 30.82 22.76 5.17
C GLU A 597 30.90 21.92 3.90
N THR A 598 29.77 21.35 3.48
CA THR A 598 29.66 20.61 2.22
C THR A 598 28.52 21.18 1.37
N TYR A 599 28.85 21.58 0.14
CA TYR A 599 27.88 21.95 -0.89
C TYR A 599 27.81 20.86 -1.94
N LYS A 600 26.60 20.39 -2.29
CA LYS A 600 26.38 19.30 -3.25
C LYS A 600 25.38 19.74 -4.32
N ALA A 601 25.65 19.39 -5.57
CA ALA A 601 24.70 19.39 -6.68
C ALA A 601 24.54 17.94 -7.16
N MET A 602 23.31 17.44 -7.17
CA MET A 602 22.98 16.04 -7.39
C MET A 602 21.89 15.89 -8.44
N LEU A 603 22.06 14.93 -9.33
CA LEU A 603 21.03 14.44 -10.24
C LEU A 603 20.55 13.08 -9.75
N ASN A 604 19.25 12.98 -9.50
CA ASN A 604 18.59 11.74 -9.10
C ASN A 604 17.76 11.21 -10.28
N TYR A 605 17.92 9.93 -10.56
CA TYR A 605 17.11 9.19 -11.52
C TYR A 605 16.37 8.05 -10.82
N TYR A 606 15.07 7.94 -11.09
CA TYR A 606 14.17 6.95 -10.48
C TYR A 606 13.66 5.95 -11.53
N PHE A 607 13.67 4.65 -11.25
CA PHE A 607 13.24 3.61 -12.20
C PHE A 607 12.49 2.43 -11.59
#